data_AF-A0A9D9CI56-F1
#
_entry.id   AF-A0A9D9CI56-F1
#
_cell.length_a   1.000
_cell.length_b   1.000
_cell.length_c   1.000
_cell.angle_alpha   90.00
_cell.angle_beta   90.00
_cell.angle_gamma   90.00
#
_symmetry.space_group_name_H-M   'P 1'
#
loop_
_entity.id
_entity.type
_entity.pdbx_description
1 polymer ?
#
loop_
_entity_poly.entity_id
_entity_poly.type
_entity_poly.pdbx_seq_one_letter_code
_entity_poly.pdbx_strand_id
1 'polypeptide(L)'
;LGGIIAVFAIAIHKELLIPILSGVFLVESLSVIMQTTYFRYTKKKTGEGRRIFKMSPLHHHYQKPGGQISALIQRPLQAIPENKITVRFWLIGLLLAAIAILTLKIR
;
A
#
# COMPACT_ATOMS: atom_id res chain seq x y z
N LEU A 1 -8.63 -10.08 12.10
CA LEU A 1 -8.94 -8.65 11.89
C LEU A 1 -9.54 -8.37 10.50
N GLY A 2 -8.82 -8.57 9.39
CA GLY A 2 -9.35 -8.29 8.04
C GLY A 2 -10.68 -8.98 7.70
N GLY A 3 -10.80 -10.28 7.99
CA GLY A 3 -12.06 -11.03 7.77
C GLY A 3 -13.24 -10.52 8.60
N ILE A 4 -13.00 -10.08 9.84
CA ILE A 4 -14.04 -9.51 10.70
C ILE A 4 -14.55 -8.19 10.11
N ILE A 5 -13.64 -7.32 9.65
CA ILE A 5 -14.00 -6.04 9.00
C ILE A 5 -14.83 -6.28 7.74
N ALA A 6 -14.46 -7.27 6.92
CA ALA A 6 -15.22 -7.64 5.73
C ALA A 6 -16.64 -8.14 6.08
N VAL A 7 -16.77 -9.02 7.07
CA VAL A 7 -18.07 -9.53 7.52
C VAL A 7 -18.97 -8.39 8.03
N PHE A 8 -18.45 -7.49 8.86
CA PHE A 8 -19.23 -6.35 9.35
C PHE A 8 -19.69 -5.44 8.20
N ALA A 9 -18.83 -5.16 7.23
CA ALA A 9 -19.19 -4.27 6.14
C ALA A 9 -20.22 -4.88 5.17
N ILE A 10 -20.20 -6.20 4.96
CA ILE A 10 -21.26 -6.92 4.24
C ILE A 10 -22.55 -6.90 5.06
N ALA A 11 -22.49 -7.16 6.36
CA ALA A 11 -23.67 -7.16 7.24
C ALA A 11 -24.39 -5.82 7.31
N ILE A 12 -23.66 -4.69 7.21
CA ILE A 12 -24.23 -3.34 7.20
C ILE A 12 -24.58 -2.90 5.75
N HIS A 13 -24.43 -3.79 4.75
CA HIS A 13 -24.60 -3.50 3.32
C HIS A 13 -23.81 -2.27 2.84
N LYS A 14 -22.66 -2.01 3.46
CA LYS A 14 -21.78 -0.86 3.19
C LYS A 14 -20.45 -1.33 2.61
N GLU A 15 -20.55 -2.24 1.65
CA GLU A 15 -19.41 -2.94 1.03
C GLU A 15 -18.46 -1.96 0.31
N LEU A 16 -19.01 -0.93 -0.34
CA LEU A 16 -18.24 0.10 -1.04
C LEU A 16 -17.39 0.99 -0.11
N LEU A 17 -17.61 0.95 1.20
CA LEU A 17 -16.79 1.69 2.15
C LEU A 17 -15.52 0.96 2.57
N ILE A 18 -15.49 -0.37 2.46
CA ILE A 18 -14.33 -1.17 2.85
C ILE A 18 -13.07 -0.69 2.14
N PRO A 19 -13.05 -0.45 0.81
CA PRO A 19 -11.84 -0.05 0.12
C PRO A 19 -11.31 1.32 0.56
N ILE A 20 -12.19 2.24 0.93
CA ILE A 20 -11.80 3.57 1.41
C ILE A 20 -11.21 3.45 2.81
N LEU A 21 -11.91 2.74 3.72
CA LEU A 21 -11.46 2.57 5.10
C LEU A 21 -10.17 1.75 5.21
N SER A 22 -9.99 0.77 4.32
CA SER A 22 -8.81 -0.09 4.25
C SER A 22 -7.79 0.37 3.20
N GLY A 23 -7.87 1.62 2.71
CA GLY A 23 -7.07 2.09 1.58
C GLY A 23 -5.56 1.91 1.77
N VAL A 24 -5.03 2.11 2.98
CA VAL A 24 -3.61 1.84 3.29
C VAL A 24 -3.26 0.36 3.12
N PHE A 25 -4.11 -0.55 3.62
CA PHE A 25 -3.92 -2.00 3.46
C PHE A 25 -4.05 -2.46 2.01
N LEU A 26 -4.95 -1.83 1.24
CA LEU A 26 -5.08 -2.09 -0.18
C LEU A 26 -3.83 -1.68 -0.94
N VAL A 27 -3.31 -0.46 -0.71
CA VAL A 27 -2.09 0.01 -1.37
C VAL A 27 -0.89 -0.89 -1.03
N GLU A 28 -0.78 -1.34 0.21
CA GLU A 28 0.25 -2.29 0.63
C GLU A 28 0.16 -3.62 -0.15
N SER A 29 -1.04 -4.19 -0.23
CA SER A 29 -1.28 -5.44 -0.96
C SER A 29 -1.04 -5.27 -2.46
N LEU A 30 -1.51 -4.17 -3.04
CA LEU A 30 -1.29 -3.82 -4.44
C LEU A 30 0.21 -3.66 -4.75
N SER A 31 0.99 -3.09 -3.82
CA SER A 31 2.44 -2.95 -4.02
C SER A 31 3.14 -4.30 -4.21
N VAL A 32 2.70 -5.34 -3.47
CA VAL A 32 3.24 -6.70 -3.58
C VAL A 32 2.80 -7.36 -4.89
N ILE A 33 1.52 -7.22 -5.25
CA ILE A 33 1.00 -7.76 -6.51
C ILE A 33 1.73 -7.15 -7.70
N MET A 34 1.85 -5.82 -7.75
CA MET A 34 2.56 -5.10 -8.81
C MET A 34 4.04 -5.51 -8.88
N GLN A 35 4.72 -5.58 -7.74
CA GLN A 35 6.13 -5.97 -7.68
C GLN A 35 6.36 -7.38 -8.21
N THR A 36 5.56 -8.36 -7.75
CA THR A 36 5.71 -9.77 -8.13
C THR A 36 5.31 -10.02 -9.59
N THR A 37 4.22 -9.42 -10.07
CA THR A 37 3.81 -9.51 -11.47
C THR A 37 4.83 -8.87 -12.40
N TYR A 38 5.34 -7.68 -12.08
CA TYR A 38 6.35 -7.01 -12.88
C TYR A 38 7.67 -7.78 -12.91
N PHE A 39 8.15 -8.26 -11.75
CA PHE A 39 9.39 -9.04 -11.68
C PHE A 39 9.29 -10.32 -12.51
N ARG A 40 8.16 -11.03 -12.45
CA ARG A 40 7.91 -12.23 -13.27
C ARG A 40 7.84 -11.90 -14.76
N TYR A 41 7.14 -10.82 -15.12
CA TYR A 41 7.00 -10.39 -16.50
C TYR A 41 8.34 -10.02 -17.13
N THR A 42 9.14 -9.18 -16.46
CA THR A 42 10.45 -8.77 -16.99
C THR A 42 11.42 -9.94 -17.01
N LYS A 43 11.43 -10.81 -15.98
CA LYS A 43 12.29 -12.00 -15.98
C LYS A 43 11.99 -12.92 -17.17
N LYS A 44 10.71 -13.07 -17.55
CA LYS A 44 10.29 -13.86 -18.72
C LYS A 44 10.66 -13.19 -20.05
N LYS A 45 10.63 -11.86 -20.13
CA LYS A 45 10.83 -11.09 -21.38
C LYS A 45 12.30 -10.74 -21.66
N THR A 46 13.04 -10.36 -20.63
CA THR A 46 14.40 -9.80 -20.74
C THR A 46 15.46 -10.65 -20.05
N GLY A 47 15.10 -11.81 -19.49
CA GLY A 47 16.01 -12.67 -18.71
C GLY A 47 16.34 -12.14 -17.31
N GLU A 48 16.37 -10.82 -17.14
CA GLU A 48 16.60 -10.15 -15.86
C GLU A 48 15.30 -9.67 -15.20
N GLY A 49 15.18 -9.90 -13.90
CA GLY A 49 14.06 -9.45 -13.08
C GLY A 49 14.25 -8.01 -12.63
N ARG A 50 13.40 -7.08 -13.09
CA ARG A 50 13.39 -5.68 -12.68
C ARG A 50 12.37 -5.48 -11.55
N ARG A 51 12.65 -4.52 -10.67
CA ARG A 51 11.83 -4.18 -9.50
C ARG A 51 11.19 -2.80 -9.68
N ILE A 52 9.92 -2.66 -9.28
CA ILE A 52 9.23 -1.35 -9.27
C ILE A 52 9.64 -0.59 -8.02
N PHE A 53 9.49 -1.24 -6.87
CA PHE A 53 9.84 -0.72 -5.55
C PHE A 53 11.18 -1.29 -5.08
N LYS A 54 11.94 -0.51 -4.29
CA LYS A 54 13.15 -0.95 -3.57
C LYS A 54 12.92 -2.27 -2.80
N MET A 55 11.81 -2.35 -2.09
CA MET A 55 11.32 -3.55 -1.41
C MET A 55 9.79 -3.46 -1.36
N SER A 56 9.13 -4.61 -1.36
CA SER A 56 7.69 -4.70 -1.11
C SER A 56 7.48 -5.53 0.16
N PRO A 57 6.55 -5.16 1.04
CA PRO A 57 5.50 -4.15 0.87
C PRO A 57 5.98 -2.68 0.97
N LEU A 58 5.10 -1.71 0.72
CA LEU A 58 5.42 -0.28 0.55
C LEU A 58 6.09 0.35 1.79
N HIS A 59 5.76 -0.04 3.01
CA HIS A 59 6.45 0.46 4.20
C HIS A 59 7.95 0.11 4.20
N HIS A 60 8.34 -1.09 3.75
CA HIS A 60 9.76 -1.47 3.61
C HIS A 60 10.46 -0.68 2.49
N HIS A 61 9.73 -0.24 1.47
CA HIS A 61 10.28 0.65 0.45
C HIS A 61 10.84 1.94 1.06
N TYR A 62 10.12 2.52 2.03
CA TYR A 62 10.51 3.78 2.67
C TYR A 62 11.66 3.61 3.68
N GLN A 63 11.85 2.41 4.23
CA GLN A 63 12.96 2.10 5.14
C GLN A 63 14.31 1.99 4.43
N LYS A 64 14.32 1.69 3.12
CA LYS A 64 15.57 1.55 2.35
C LYS A 64 15.99 2.88 1.72
N PRO A 65 17.28 3.26 1.74
CA PRO A 65 17.76 4.42 1.01
C PRO A 65 17.72 4.18 -0.51
N GLY A 66 17.60 5.25 -1.29
CA GLY A 66 17.71 5.21 -2.75
C GLY A 66 19.16 5.07 -3.21
N GLY A 67 19.37 4.58 -4.43
CA GLY A 67 20.70 4.38 -5.02
C GLY A 67 21.40 3.05 -4.66
N GLN A 68 21.00 2.37 -3.58
CA GLN A 68 21.56 1.05 -3.23
C GLN A 68 20.87 -0.13 -3.94
N ILE A 69 19.60 0.03 -4.31
CA ILE A 69 18.78 -1.03 -4.90
C ILE A 69 18.29 -0.54 -6.27
N SER A 70 18.53 -1.35 -7.30
CA SER A 70 18.02 -1.13 -8.66
C SER A 70 16.51 -1.35 -8.69
N ALA A 71 15.76 -0.29 -8.40
CA ALA A 71 14.32 -0.21 -8.52
C ALA A 71 13.93 0.97 -9.41
N LEU A 72 12.79 0.85 -10.09
CA LEU A 72 12.25 1.90 -10.96
C LEU A 72 11.90 3.17 -10.17
N ILE A 73 11.35 3.00 -8.96
CA ILE A 73 11.09 4.08 -8.01
C ILE A 73 12.21 4.09 -6.97
N GLN A 74 13.01 5.15 -6.95
CA GLN A 74 14.12 5.29 -5.99
C GLN A 74 13.85 6.29 -4.86
N ARG A 75 12.86 7.18 -5.01
CA ARG A 75 12.49 8.13 -3.95
C ARG A 75 11.82 7.36 -2.80
N PRO A 76 12.12 7.63 -1.51
CA PRO A 76 13.09 8.62 -1.01
C PRO A 76 14.55 8.15 -1.12
N LEU A 77 15.47 9.09 -1.35
CA LEU A 77 16.91 8.81 -1.42
C LEU A 77 17.50 8.47 -0.05
N GLN A 78 16.98 9.07 1.02
CA GLN A 78 17.35 8.76 2.40
C GLN A 78 16.34 7.77 3.01
N ALA A 79 16.84 6.87 3.85
CA ALA A 79 16.00 5.95 4.63
C ALA A 79 15.15 6.73 5.64
N ILE A 80 13.88 6.34 5.76
CA ILE A 80 12.97 6.92 6.76
C ILE A 80 12.91 5.96 7.95
N PRO A 81 13.05 6.45 9.20
CA PRO A 81 12.91 5.61 10.38
C PRO A 81 11.49 5.05 10.50
N GLU A 82 11.38 3.81 10.97
CA GLU A 82 10.13 3.05 11.01
C GLU A 82 9.00 3.78 11.73
N ASN A 83 9.28 4.35 12.91
CA ASN A 83 8.28 5.12 13.66
C ASN A 83 7.67 6.26 12.83
N LYS A 84 8.49 6.97 12.04
CA LYS A 84 8.02 8.07 11.19
C LYS A 84 7.15 7.57 10.04
N ILE A 85 7.41 6.36 9.53
CA ILE A 85 6.59 5.73 8.49
C ILE A 85 5.23 5.34 9.07
N THR A 86 5.23 4.65 10.22
CA THR A 86 4.01 4.22 10.92
C THR A 86 3.09 5.41 11.20
N VAL A 87 3.62 6.50 11.74
CA VAL A 87 2.83 7.72 12.01
C VAL A 87 2.25 8.31 10.72
N ARG A 88 3.01 8.36 9.61
CA ARG A 88 2.51 8.86 8.33
C ARG A 88 1.39 7.98 7.76
N PHE A 89 1.51 6.67 7.91
CA PHE A 89 0.48 5.72 7.48
C PHE A 89 -0.79 5.87 8.31
N TRP A 90 -0.66 6.10 9.63
CA TRP A 90 -1.80 6.40 10.49
C TRP A 90 -2.48 7.72 10.11
N LEU A 91 -1.72 8.78 9.82
CA LEU A 91 -2.28 10.06 9.37
C LEU A 91 -3.10 9.88 8.08
N ILE A 92 -2.59 9.13 7.10
CA ILE A 92 -3.31 8.83 5.86
C ILE A 92 -4.55 7.97 6.15
N GLY A 93 -4.43 6.94 6.99
CA GLY A 93 -5.55 6.08 7.38
C GLY A 93 -6.67 6.85 8.07
N LEU A 94 -6.32 7.79 8.96
CA LEU A 94 -7.27 8.64 9.66
C LEU A 94 -7.98 9.61 8.71
N LEU A 95 -7.24 10.19 7.75
CA LEU A 95 -7.81 11.04 6.72
C LEU A 95 -8.79 10.26 5.82
N LEU A 96 -8.42 9.06 5.40
CA LEU A 96 -9.31 8.18 4.62
C LEU A 96 -10.55 7.77 5.42
N ALA A 97 -10.41 7.48 6.71
CA ALA A 97 -11.54 7.19 7.59
C ALA A 97 -12.48 8.40 7.71
N ALA A 98 -11.96 9.61 7.84
CA ALA A 98 -12.77 10.83 7.85
C ALA A 98 -13.55 11.02 6.54
N ILE A 99 -12.90 10.82 5.38
CA ILE A 99 -13.56 10.85 4.06
C ILE A 99 -14.65 9.78 3.95
N ALA A 100 -14.40 8.58 4.45
CA ALA A 100 -15.37 7.49 4.46
C ALA A 100 -16.63 7.89 5.24
N ILE A 101 -16.47 8.51 6.42
CA ILE A 101 -17.57 9.00 7.25
C ILE A 101 -18.34 10.13 6.56
N LEU A 102 -17.66 11.07 5.90
CA LEU A 102 -18.31 12.15 5.14
C LEU A 102 -19.15 11.59 3.98
N THR A 103 -18.62 10.59 3.26
CA THR A 103 -19.33 9.93 2.15
C THR A 103 -20.60 9.23 2.64
N LEU A 104 -20.60 8.70 3.88
CA LEU A 104 -21.79 8.11 4.50
C LEU A 104 -22.89 9.14 4.80
N LYS A 105 -22.50 10.36 5.19
CA LYS A 105 -23.43 11.43 5.59
C LYS A 105 -24.11 12.12 4.41
N ILE A 106 -23.56 11.96 3.21
CA ILE A 106 -24.06 12.55 1.96
C ILE A 106 -25.25 11.76 1.38
N ARG A 107 -25.61 10.62 1.97
CA ARG A 107 -26.77 9.81 1.57
C ARG A 107 -27.83 9.71 2.66
#